data_AF-A0A1Q7F7Z9-F1
#
_entry.id   AF-A0A1Q7F7Z9-F1
#
_cell.length_a   1.000
_cell.length_b   1.000
_cell.length_c   1.000
_cell.angle_alpha   90.00
_cell.angle_beta   90.00
_cell.angle_gamma   90.00
#
_symmetry.space_group_name_H-M   'P 1'
#
loop_
_entity.id
_entity.type
_entity.pdbx_description
1 polymer ?
#
loop_
_entity_poly.entity_id
_entity_poly.type
_entity_poly.pdbx_seq_one_letter_code
_entity_poly.pdbx_strand_id
1 'polypeptide(L)'
;MISGRLRFESSHATEFVDITKRLRDAVQESGLRTGRVYLQSLHTTLGLAINENEPLLLRDFQHLLERLAPGDAGYEHDDFERRFEISVDEPVNGHAHCRQLLLTGFATLLVEDGKLVLGRWQSVFAVELDGPRHRQVAMQMDGAFSPPHQPLGSPRRRRGSGQSAGWGDTSDGSREARLVEAELMRQLMVDPDPVAAPMRRLMEAGGKRLRPKLVQLTSQIGPRHDPLRAAELAAAVELLHNATLIHDDYVDESTYRRGRPTVAAEEGAERAIAVGDYYFAKATRLIAEIGINGVTSTMAQAIEAICASQIDDVALRGAFPGDHDSYLRVVRGKTAALFAAACASGALLSEAPSEVVEALRRYGDLLGVAFQMADDMVDFSPSSGKPVGLDIRQRVLSLPLIYAAEDREVGTEVRRLLSGALGDKEVGRVVELVTSSEALRRVGDEARGLVDAALRELESVELDGLRPTLVSLARSAVDRES
;
A
#
# COMPACT_ATOMS: atom_id res chain seq x y z
N MET A 1 -42.22 -5.91 6.23
CA MET A 1 -42.01 -4.86 5.22
C MET A 1 -42.60 -3.56 5.73
N ILE A 2 -41.85 -2.45 5.67
CA ILE A 2 -42.27 -1.11 6.09
C ILE A 2 -42.03 -0.15 4.92
N SER A 3 -42.97 0.75 4.64
CA SER A 3 -42.85 1.75 3.56
C SER A 3 -42.89 3.16 4.13
N GLY A 4 -42.12 4.08 3.53
CA GLY A 4 -42.02 5.47 3.97
C GLY A 4 -41.58 6.41 2.85
N ARG A 5 -41.47 7.70 3.18
CA ARG A 5 -40.95 8.73 2.28
C ARG A 5 -39.91 9.58 2.99
N LEU A 6 -38.78 9.80 2.33
CA LEU A 6 -37.79 10.77 2.76
C LEU A 6 -38.03 12.08 2.01
N ARG A 7 -38.13 13.20 2.74
CA ARG A 7 -38.33 14.53 2.17
C ARG A 7 -37.09 15.38 2.40
N PHE A 8 -36.75 16.20 1.42
CA PHE A 8 -35.63 17.13 1.50
C PHE A 8 -35.83 18.31 0.53
N GLU A 9 -35.01 19.32 0.70
CA GLU A 9 -35.01 20.53 -0.12
C GLU A 9 -33.62 20.69 -0.73
N SER A 10 -33.58 21.11 -1.98
CA SER A 10 -32.37 21.53 -2.68
C SER A 10 -32.31 23.06 -2.77
N SER A 11 -31.09 23.57 -2.79
CA SER A 11 -30.74 24.98 -2.84
C SER A 11 -30.37 25.45 -4.26
N HIS A 12 -29.93 24.54 -5.14
CA HIS A 12 -29.61 24.86 -6.54
C HIS A 12 -29.71 23.63 -7.47
N ALA A 13 -29.57 23.84 -8.78
CA ALA A 13 -29.50 22.76 -9.76
C ALA A 13 -28.16 22.00 -9.69
N THR A 14 -28.18 20.73 -10.07
CA THR A 14 -27.05 19.79 -9.98
C THR A 14 -26.45 19.71 -8.57
N GLU A 15 -27.30 19.56 -7.55
CA GLU A 15 -26.89 19.47 -6.14
C GLU A 15 -26.89 18.02 -5.65
N PHE A 16 -25.78 17.60 -5.04
CA PHE A 16 -25.65 16.30 -4.39
C PHE A 16 -26.09 16.41 -2.92
N VAL A 17 -27.36 16.11 -2.65
CA VAL A 17 -27.92 16.16 -1.30
C VAL A 17 -27.62 14.85 -0.57
N ASP A 18 -26.76 14.88 0.44
CA ASP A 18 -26.47 13.70 1.28
C ASP A 18 -27.69 13.34 2.15
N ILE A 19 -28.26 12.16 1.87
CA ILE A 19 -29.42 11.60 2.59
C ILE A 19 -29.03 10.45 3.53
N THR A 20 -27.73 10.17 3.70
CA THR A 20 -27.21 9.04 4.48
C THR A 20 -27.70 9.05 5.92
N LYS A 21 -27.63 10.20 6.59
CA LYS A 21 -28.10 10.33 7.98
C LYS A 21 -29.59 10.02 8.09
N ARG A 22 -30.42 10.59 7.21
CA ARG A 22 -31.87 10.36 7.19
C ARG A 22 -32.21 8.88 6.99
N LEU A 23 -31.45 8.18 6.16
CA LEU A 23 -31.59 6.73 5.95
C LEU A 23 -31.20 5.93 7.19
N ARG A 24 -30.09 6.30 7.86
CA ARG A 24 -29.68 5.64 9.13
C ARG A 24 -30.74 5.82 10.21
N ASP A 25 -31.27 7.03 10.36
CA ASP A 25 -32.31 7.35 11.34
C ASP A 25 -33.57 6.52 11.04
N ALA A 26 -34.00 6.46 9.78
CA ALA A 26 -35.15 5.65 9.37
C ALA A 26 -34.95 4.14 9.62
N VAL A 27 -33.74 3.60 9.39
CA VAL A 27 -33.43 2.18 9.68
C VAL A 27 -33.53 1.93 11.18
N GLN A 28 -32.98 2.82 12.00
CA GLN A 28 -33.05 2.70 13.46
C GLN A 28 -34.50 2.77 13.97
N GLU A 29 -35.27 3.75 13.52
CA GLU A 29 -36.69 3.92 13.89
C GLU A 29 -37.56 2.74 13.46
N SER A 30 -37.26 2.13 12.31
CA SER A 30 -37.98 0.97 11.81
C SER A 30 -37.74 -0.29 12.66
N GLY A 31 -36.63 -0.35 13.40
CA GLY A 31 -36.18 -1.53 14.12
C GLY A 31 -35.59 -2.65 13.23
N LEU A 32 -35.36 -2.40 11.94
CA LEU A 32 -34.75 -3.37 11.01
C LEU A 32 -33.35 -3.77 11.50
N ARG A 33 -33.11 -5.07 11.67
CA ARG A 33 -31.82 -5.63 12.12
C ARG A 33 -30.98 -6.18 10.99
N THR A 34 -31.59 -7.01 10.14
CA THR A 34 -30.93 -7.61 8.98
C THR A 34 -31.89 -7.59 7.82
N GLY A 35 -31.48 -7.05 6.68
CA GLY A 35 -32.38 -6.88 5.55
C GLY A 35 -31.89 -5.91 4.50
N ARG A 36 -32.83 -5.26 3.81
CA ARG A 36 -32.58 -4.34 2.70
C ARG A 36 -33.46 -3.11 2.80
N VAL A 37 -32.91 -1.97 2.37
CA VAL A 37 -33.63 -0.73 2.12
C VAL A 37 -33.62 -0.48 0.61
N TYR A 38 -34.79 -0.40 0.01
CA TYR A 38 -35.01 -0.02 -1.38
C TYR A 38 -35.39 1.45 -1.44
N LEU A 39 -34.77 2.19 -2.35
CA LEU A 39 -35.02 3.59 -2.62
C LEU A 39 -35.45 3.76 -4.07
N GLN A 40 -36.43 4.64 -4.29
CA GLN A 40 -36.89 5.01 -5.62
C GLN A 40 -37.13 6.53 -5.68
N SER A 41 -36.51 7.17 -6.66
CA SER A 41 -36.83 8.55 -7.04
C SER A 41 -38.26 8.62 -7.58
N LEU A 42 -39.01 9.62 -7.13
CA LEU A 42 -40.36 9.91 -7.61
C LEU A 42 -40.39 11.05 -8.63
N HIS A 43 -39.23 11.57 -9.03
CA HIS A 43 -39.10 12.75 -9.88
C HIS A 43 -38.23 12.42 -11.09
N THR A 44 -38.66 12.89 -12.26
CA THR A 44 -37.98 12.70 -13.55
C THR A 44 -36.69 13.51 -13.69
N THR A 45 -36.43 14.45 -12.78
CA THR A 45 -35.22 15.28 -12.71
C THR A 45 -34.47 15.10 -11.38
N LEU A 46 -34.63 13.94 -10.72
CA LEU A 46 -33.90 13.56 -9.51
C LEU A 46 -33.25 12.18 -9.69
N GLY A 47 -31.93 12.12 -9.52
CA GLY A 47 -31.16 10.89 -9.50
C GLY A 47 -30.81 10.41 -8.09
N LEU A 48 -30.35 9.17 -7.99
CA LEU A 48 -29.73 8.58 -6.80
C LEU A 48 -28.29 8.18 -7.14
N ALA A 49 -27.39 8.33 -6.17
CA ALA A 49 -26.01 7.90 -6.30
C ALA A 49 -25.46 7.42 -4.94
N ILE A 50 -24.57 6.44 -4.96
CA ILE A 50 -23.81 6.02 -3.79
C ILE A 50 -22.34 6.25 -4.10
N ASN A 51 -21.74 7.23 -3.44
CA ASN A 51 -20.36 7.63 -3.71
C ASN A 51 -19.74 8.31 -2.49
N GLU A 52 -18.53 8.83 -2.61
CA GLU A 52 -17.83 9.53 -1.55
C GLU A 52 -18.34 10.97 -1.36
N ASN A 53 -18.52 11.38 -0.10
CA ASN A 53 -18.88 12.75 0.27
C ASN A 53 -17.62 13.61 0.47
N GLU A 54 -16.93 13.87 -0.65
CA GLU A 54 -15.80 14.78 -0.72
C GLU A 54 -16.18 15.98 -1.61
N PRO A 55 -16.11 17.23 -1.12
CA PRO A 55 -16.63 18.40 -1.84
C PRO A 55 -16.06 18.64 -3.24
N LEU A 56 -14.79 18.33 -3.50
CA LEU A 56 -14.18 18.53 -4.82
C LEU A 56 -14.62 17.45 -5.80
N LEU A 57 -14.73 16.20 -5.35
CA LEU A 57 -15.24 15.09 -6.14
C LEU A 57 -16.71 15.32 -6.55
N LEU A 58 -17.53 15.85 -5.64
CA LEU A 58 -18.90 16.24 -5.96
C LEU A 58 -18.94 17.35 -7.03
N ARG A 59 -18.00 18.32 -6.98
CA ARG A 59 -17.86 19.33 -8.05
C ARG A 59 -17.43 18.70 -9.38
N ASP A 60 -16.55 17.71 -9.36
CA ASP A 60 -16.16 17.00 -10.59
C ASP A 60 -17.34 16.25 -11.21
N PHE A 61 -18.19 15.62 -10.40
CA PHE A 61 -19.42 15.00 -10.89
C PHE A 61 -20.41 16.02 -11.44
N GLN A 62 -20.53 17.19 -10.81
CA GLN A 62 -21.33 18.30 -11.34
C GLN A 62 -20.81 18.74 -12.72
N HIS A 63 -19.51 18.98 -12.85
CA HIS A 63 -18.89 19.36 -14.13
C HIS A 63 -19.02 18.27 -15.20
N LEU A 64 -18.95 17.00 -14.82
CA LEU A 64 -19.15 15.88 -15.74
C LEU A 64 -20.58 15.88 -16.29
N LEU A 65 -21.59 16.00 -15.43
CA LEU A 65 -22.99 16.06 -15.85
C LEU A 65 -23.27 17.29 -16.73
N GLU A 66 -22.69 18.44 -16.38
CA GLU A 66 -22.78 19.67 -17.18
C GLU A 66 -22.16 19.49 -18.58
N ARG A 67 -21.01 18.81 -18.69
CA ARG A 67 -20.37 18.54 -19.98
C ARG A 67 -21.16 17.56 -20.85
N LEU A 68 -21.79 16.55 -20.24
CA LEU A 68 -22.52 15.50 -20.97
C LEU A 68 -23.90 15.97 -21.45
N ALA A 69 -24.56 16.84 -20.69
CA ALA A 69 -25.84 17.42 -21.04
C ALA A 69 -25.91 18.87 -20.53
N PRO A 70 -25.32 19.84 -21.26
CA PRO A 70 -25.21 21.24 -20.84
C PRO A 70 -26.56 21.93 -20.64
N GLY A 71 -26.68 22.81 -19.65
CA GLY A 71 -27.93 23.50 -19.35
C GLY A 71 -28.38 24.49 -20.44
N ASP A 72 -27.44 24.96 -21.25
CA ASP A 72 -27.63 25.94 -22.32
C ASP A 72 -27.76 25.32 -23.72
N ALA A 73 -27.73 24.00 -23.83
CA ALA A 73 -27.93 23.31 -25.10
C ALA A 73 -29.40 23.38 -25.56
N GLY A 74 -29.62 23.36 -26.88
CA GLY A 74 -30.96 23.35 -27.45
C GLY A 74 -31.61 21.98 -27.38
N TYR A 75 -32.43 21.74 -26.34
CA TYR A 75 -33.23 20.52 -26.23
C TYR A 75 -34.62 20.71 -26.84
N GLU A 76 -35.09 19.75 -27.64
CA GLU A 76 -36.45 19.78 -28.19
C GLU A 76 -37.54 19.78 -27.10
N HIS A 77 -37.22 19.24 -25.92
CA HIS A 77 -38.10 19.30 -24.74
C HIS A 77 -38.44 20.74 -24.33
N ASP A 78 -37.53 21.68 -24.58
CA ASP A 78 -37.65 23.08 -24.18
C ASP A 78 -38.29 23.94 -25.28
N ASP A 79 -38.68 23.34 -26.41
CA ASP A 79 -39.46 23.98 -27.47
C ASP A 79 -40.95 23.93 -27.14
N PHE A 80 -41.41 24.92 -26.35
CA PHE A 80 -42.79 25.00 -25.89
C PHE A 80 -43.81 25.28 -27.00
N GLU A 81 -43.40 25.82 -28.15
CA GLU A 81 -44.29 26.07 -29.29
C GLU A 81 -44.72 24.76 -29.98
N ARG A 82 -43.91 23.70 -29.86
CA ARG A 82 -44.15 22.40 -30.50
C ARG A 82 -44.76 21.36 -29.58
N ARG A 83 -44.89 21.65 -28.28
CA ARG A 83 -45.40 20.72 -27.27
C ARG A 83 -46.89 20.97 -26.97
N PHE A 84 -47.65 19.89 -26.84
CA PHE A 84 -49.09 19.92 -26.52
C PHE A 84 -49.30 19.67 -25.02
N GLU A 85 -50.25 20.37 -24.39
CA GLU A 85 -50.66 20.21 -22.97
C GLU A 85 -49.58 20.56 -21.91
N ILE A 86 -48.93 21.72 -22.03
CA ILE A 86 -47.94 22.18 -21.05
C ILE A 86 -48.61 23.14 -20.04
N SER A 87 -48.21 23.01 -18.77
CA SER A 87 -48.55 24.00 -17.74
C SER A 87 -47.96 25.37 -18.08
N VAL A 88 -48.65 26.45 -17.71
CA VAL A 88 -48.21 27.83 -18.01
C VAL A 88 -46.85 28.17 -17.35
N ASP A 89 -46.47 27.43 -16.30
CA ASP A 89 -45.27 27.66 -15.49
C ASP A 89 -44.20 26.56 -15.65
N GLU A 90 -44.21 25.79 -16.75
CA GLU A 90 -43.22 24.73 -16.98
C GLU A 90 -41.81 25.33 -17.21
N PRO A 91 -40.79 24.92 -16.44
CA PRO A 91 -39.43 25.43 -16.60
C PRO A 91 -38.69 24.74 -17.75
N VAL A 92 -37.74 25.46 -18.35
CA VAL A 92 -36.76 24.92 -19.30
C VAL A 92 -35.81 23.99 -18.54
N ASN A 93 -35.95 22.68 -18.72
CA ASN A 93 -35.21 21.67 -17.96
C ASN A 93 -34.90 20.39 -18.76
N GLY A 94 -34.90 20.46 -20.10
CA GLY A 94 -34.56 19.32 -20.95
C GLY A 94 -33.21 18.69 -20.60
N HIS A 95 -32.22 19.52 -20.26
CA HIS A 95 -30.92 19.07 -19.75
C HIS A 95 -31.03 18.18 -18.51
N ALA A 96 -31.90 18.52 -17.55
CA ALA A 96 -32.04 17.79 -16.30
C ALA A 96 -32.63 16.40 -16.51
N HIS A 97 -33.55 16.25 -17.47
CA HIS A 97 -34.07 14.94 -17.90
C HIS A 97 -32.97 14.08 -18.54
N CYS A 98 -32.15 14.66 -19.42
CA CYS A 98 -31.02 13.96 -20.03
C CYS A 98 -29.97 13.53 -18.98
N ARG A 99 -29.66 14.39 -18.01
CA ARG A 99 -28.76 14.06 -16.88
C ARG A 99 -29.34 12.94 -16.01
N GLN A 100 -30.65 12.89 -15.82
CA GLN A 100 -31.28 11.86 -15.00
C GLN A 100 -31.08 10.46 -15.59
N LEU A 101 -31.04 10.32 -16.92
CA LEU A 101 -30.76 9.05 -17.60
C LEU A 101 -29.35 8.50 -17.33
N LEU A 102 -28.42 9.38 -16.92
CA LEU A 102 -27.04 9.01 -16.58
C LEU A 102 -26.88 8.58 -15.12
N LEU A 103 -27.90 8.80 -14.29
CA LEU A 103 -27.94 8.45 -12.88
C LEU A 103 -28.96 7.33 -12.64
N THR A 104 -28.89 6.68 -11.48
CA THR A 104 -29.88 5.66 -11.16
C THR A 104 -31.15 6.32 -10.60
N GLY A 105 -32.33 5.83 -11.02
CA GLY A 105 -33.61 6.21 -10.41
C GLY A 105 -33.92 5.43 -9.13
N PHE A 106 -33.11 4.42 -8.80
CA PHE A 106 -33.31 3.51 -7.68
C PHE A 106 -31.98 3.14 -7.01
N ALA A 107 -32.03 2.71 -5.76
CA ALA A 107 -30.87 2.18 -5.03
C ALA A 107 -31.30 1.11 -4.02
N THR A 108 -30.47 0.09 -3.81
CA THR A 108 -30.67 -0.95 -2.79
C THR A 108 -29.51 -0.94 -1.82
N LEU A 109 -29.80 -0.78 -0.53
CA LEU A 109 -28.82 -0.75 0.56
C LEU A 109 -29.03 -1.96 1.46
N LEU A 110 -27.94 -2.63 1.87
CA LEU A 110 -28.01 -3.72 2.84
C LEU A 110 -28.03 -3.17 4.26
N VAL A 111 -28.67 -3.91 5.17
CA VAL A 111 -28.68 -3.62 6.60
C VAL A 111 -28.20 -4.84 7.36
N GLU A 112 -27.21 -4.64 8.24
CA GLU A 112 -26.66 -5.64 9.15
C GLU A 112 -26.54 -5.02 10.56
N ASP A 113 -26.95 -5.78 11.58
CA ASP A 113 -27.01 -5.34 12.98
C ASP A 113 -27.71 -3.99 13.22
N GLY A 114 -28.70 -3.67 12.37
CA GLY A 114 -29.45 -2.42 12.39
C GLY A 114 -28.67 -1.20 11.89
N LYS A 115 -27.61 -1.43 11.10
CA LYS A 115 -26.82 -0.40 10.44
C LYS A 115 -26.82 -0.61 8.94
N LEU A 116 -26.85 0.48 8.18
CA LEU A 116 -26.60 0.44 6.75
C LEU A 116 -25.19 -0.08 6.50
N VAL A 117 -25.05 -1.07 5.61
CA VAL A 117 -23.77 -1.56 5.12
C VAL A 117 -23.32 -0.62 4.00
N LEU A 118 -22.42 0.29 4.35
CA LEU A 118 -21.79 1.23 3.44
C LEU A 118 -20.27 1.10 3.63
N GLY A 119 -19.51 1.26 2.54
CA GLY A 119 -18.06 1.39 2.60
C GLY A 119 -17.66 2.60 3.45
N ARG A 120 -16.40 2.63 3.92
CA ARG A 120 -15.87 3.62 4.87
C ARG A 120 -16.19 5.08 4.50
N TRP A 121 -16.20 5.39 3.21
CA TRP A 121 -16.42 6.73 2.67
C TRP A 121 -17.72 6.87 1.88
N GLN A 122 -18.49 5.78 1.74
CA GLN A 122 -19.72 5.82 0.97
C GLN A 122 -20.83 6.57 1.70
N SER A 123 -21.43 7.48 0.96
CA SER A 123 -22.62 8.23 1.29
C SER A 123 -23.66 8.02 0.20
N VAL A 124 -24.93 8.17 0.57
CA VAL A 124 -26.07 8.04 -0.33
C VAL A 124 -26.57 9.43 -0.65
N PHE A 125 -26.56 9.79 -1.92
CA PHE A 125 -26.99 11.09 -2.41
C PHE A 125 -28.30 11.00 -3.16
N ALA A 126 -29.15 11.99 -2.94
CA ALA A 126 -30.17 12.36 -3.89
C ALA A 126 -29.64 13.54 -4.73
N VAL A 127 -29.53 13.35 -6.04
CA VAL A 127 -28.92 14.32 -6.95
C VAL A 127 -30.03 15.12 -7.61
N GLU A 128 -30.23 16.35 -7.16
CA GLU A 128 -31.14 17.32 -7.75
C GLU A 128 -30.55 17.85 -9.05
N LEU A 129 -31.28 17.76 -10.16
CA LEU A 129 -30.76 18.19 -11.47
C LEU A 129 -31.40 19.48 -11.98
N ASP A 130 -32.46 19.95 -11.33
CA ASP A 130 -33.35 21.03 -11.81
C ASP A 130 -33.76 21.99 -10.67
N GLY A 131 -33.01 21.96 -9.56
CA GLY A 131 -33.31 22.69 -8.32
C GLY A 131 -33.11 24.20 -8.41
N PRO A 132 -33.51 24.96 -7.37
CA PRO A 132 -33.99 24.50 -6.05
C PRO A 132 -35.43 24.00 -6.04
N ARG A 133 -35.69 22.86 -5.39
CA ARG A 133 -37.03 22.22 -5.31
C ARG A 133 -37.23 21.42 -4.02
N HIS A 134 -38.48 21.24 -3.61
CA HIS A 134 -38.85 20.25 -2.57
C HIS A 134 -38.98 18.87 -3.20
N ARG A 135 -38.21 17.90 -2.71
CA ARG A 135 -38.11 16.55 -3.28
C ARG A 135 -38.48 15.47 -2.29
N GLN A 136 -38.82 14.32 -2.85
CA GLN A 136 -39.17 13.11 -2.10
C GLN A 136 -38.60 11.87 -2.76
N VAL A 137 -38.06 10.96 -1.94
CA VAL A 137 -37.65 9.61 -2.34
C VAL A 137 -38.55 8.62 -1.61
N ALA A 138 -39.14 7.69 -2.37
CA ALA A 138 -39.86 6.56 -1.80
C ALA A 138 -38.87 5.55 -1.23
N MET A 139 -39.21 4.99 -0.07
CA MET A 139 -38.37 4.06 0.64
C MET A 139 -39.19 2.86 1.10
N GLN A 140 -38.64 1.66 0.92
CA GLN A 140 -39.25 0.42 1.37
C GLN A 140 -38.20 -0.46 2.04
N MET A 141 -38.54 -1.03 3.19
CA MET A 141 -37.65 -1.84 4.00
C MET A 141 -38.20 -3.27 4.11
N ASP A 142 -37.32 -4.24 3.92
CA ASP A 142 -37.64 -5.66 4.02
C ASP A 142 -36.55 -6.43 4.78
N GLY A 143 -36.96 -7.40 5.60
CA GLY A 143 -36.06 -8.18 6.45
C GLY A 143 -36.58 -8.45 7.87
N ALA A 144 -35.66 -8.75 8.78
CA ALA A 144 -35.95 -9.07 10.18
C ALA A 144 -35.97 -7.80 11.03
N PHE A 145 -37.11 -7.51 11.68
CA PHE A 145 -37.30 -6.34 12.54
C PHE A 145 -37.27 -6.75 14.01
N SER A 146 -36.76 -5.86 14.88
CA SER A 146 -36.84 -6.05 16.33
C SER A 146 -38.29 -5.89 16.80
N PRO A 147 -38.77 -6.70 17.75
CA PRO A 147 -40.06 -6.46 18.39
C PRO A 147 -40.05 -5.11 19.14
N PRO A 148 -41.19 -4.39 19.23
CA PRO A 148 -41.26 -3.11 19.92
C PRO A 148 -40.86 -3.24 21.39
N HIS A 149 -40.04 -2.30 21.86
CA HIS A 149 -39.22 -2.28 23.09
C HIS A 149 -39.79 -2.92 24.38
N GLN A 150 -38.92 -3.69 25.06
CA GLN A 150 -38.72 -3.60 26.52
C GLN A 150 -37.28 -3.13 26.80
N PRO A 151 -37.00 -2.43 27.93
CA PRO A 151 -35.72 -1.76 28.16
C PRO A 151 -34.58 -2.74 28.50
N LEU A 152 -33.37 -2.37 28.11
CA LEU A 152 -32.14 -3.15 28.15
C LEU A 152 -31.66 -3.54 29.57
N GLY A 153 -31.42 -4.84 29.78
CA GLY A 153 -30.60 -5.39 30.85
C GLY A 153 -29.20 -5.78 30.34
N SER A 154 -28.20 -5.52 31.16
CA SER A 154 -26.74 -5.67 30.98
C SER A 154 -26.21 -7.03 30.43
N PRO A 155 -24.98 -7.05 29.86
CA PRO A 155 -24.56 -8.06 28.88
C PRO A 155 -24.05 -9.35 29.52
N ARG A 156 -24.49 -10.50 28.98
CA ARG A 156 -23.92 -11.83 29.29
C ARG A 156 -22.97 -12.27 28.18
N ARG A 157 -21.70 -12.41 28.54
CA ARG A 157 -20.63 -13.10 27.79
C ARG A 157 -21.09 -14.49 27.30
N ARG A 158 -20.82 -14.81 26.03
CA ARG A 158 -20.45 -16.17 25.62
C ARG A 158 -19.43 -16.13 24.49
N ARG A 159 -18.48 -17.06 24.62
CA ARG A 159 -17.28 -17.28 23.81
C ARG A 159 -17.61 -18.01 22.50
N GLY A 160 -16.91 -17.59 21.44
CA GLY A 160 -16.11 -18.46 20.57
C GLY A 160 -16.78 -19.06 19.34
N SER A 161 -16.38 -18.60 18.15
CA SER A 161 -15.76 -19.43 17.11
C SER A 161 -15.33 -18.59 15.89
N GLY A 162 -14.11 -18.86 15.40
CA GLY A 162 -13.71 -18.68 13.99
C GLY A 162 -13.46 -17.24 13.49
N GLN A 163 -12.34 -16.62 13.90
CA GLN A 163 -11.74 -15.56 13.09
C GLN A 163 -10.88 -16.21 12.00
N SER A 164 -11.33 -16.08 10.75
CA SER A 164 -10.45 -16.11 9.59
C SER A 164 -9.50 -14.91 9.68
N ALA A 165 -8.20 -15.18 9.59
CA ALA A 165 -7.15 -14.18 9.64
C ALA A 165 -7.28 -13.21 8.45
N GLY A 166 -7.74 -11.99 8.74
CA GLY A 166 -7.65 -10.86 7.83
C GLY A 166 -6.37 -10.06 8.11
N TRP A 167 -5.62 -9.80 7.04
CA TRP A 167 -4.57 -8.79 6.84
C TRP A 167 -3.66 -8.47 8.04
N GLY A 168 -2.41 -8.90 7.92
CA GLY A 168 -1.35 -8.75 8.91
C GLY A 168 -1.27 -7.35 9.53
N ASP A 169 -1.31 -7.36 10.85
CA ASP A 169 -1.02 -6.25 11.75
C ASP A 169 0.39 -5.70 11.46
N THR A 170 0.44 -4.54 10.81
CA THR A 170 1.60 -3.65 10.91
C THR A 170 1.21 -2.55 11.88
N SER A 171 1.94 -2.47 12.98
CA SER A 171 1.67 -1.68 14.18
C SER A 171 1.75 -0.15 14.02
N ASP A 172 1.62 0.36 12.80
CA ASP A 172 1.65 1.79 12.48
C ASP A 172 0.35 2.18 11.76
N GLY A 173 -0.74 2.29 12.51
CA GLY A 173 -2.05 2.72 12.03
C GLY A 173 -2.13 4.21 11.61
N SER A 174 -1.00 4.82 11.26
CA SER A 174 -0.91 6.21 10.82
C SER A 174 -1.76 6.47 9.57
N ARG A 175 -2.10 7.74 9.33
CA ARG A 175 -2.85 8.14 8.15
C ARG A 175 -2.04 7.86 6.89
N GLU A 176 -0.75 8.13 6.97
CA GLU A 176 0.25 7.99 5.93
C GLU A 176 0.36 6.53 5.50
N ALA A 177 0.57 5.58 6.42
CA ALA A 177 0.64 4.16 6.08
C ALA A 177 -0.61 3.66 5.35
N ARG A 178 -1.80 4.13 5.76
CA ARG A 178 -3.08 3.79 5.09
C ARG A 178 -3.19 4.35 3.67
N LEU A 179 -2.58 5.51 3.38
CA LEU A 179 -2.55 6.06 2.02
C LEU A 179 -1.69 5.20 1.09
N VAL A 180 -0.53 4.73 1.56
CA VAL A 180 0.33 3.82 0.78
C VAL A 180 -0.38 2.52 0.48
N GLU A 181 -1.00 1.90 1.49
CA GLU A 181 -1.74 0.65 1.28
C GLU A 181 -2.94 0.85 0.34
N ALA A 182 -3.66 1.96 0.46
CA ALA A 182 -4.75 2.29 -0.47
C ALA A 182 -4.25 2.47 -1.91
N GLU A 183 -3.11 3.15 -2.09
CA GLU A 183 -2.51 3.40 -3.40
C GLU A 183 -1.97 2.11 -4.02
N LEU A 184 -1.30 1.27 -3.24
CA LEU A 184 -0.87 -0.07 -3.66
C LEU A 184 -2.06 -0.92 -4.13
N MET A 185 -3.15 -0.95 -3.35
CA MET A 185 -4.36 -1.65 -3.75
C MET A 185 -4.97 -1.07 -5.03
N ARG A 186 -4.98 0.26 -5.18
CA ARG A 186 -5.44 0.93 -6.40
C ARG A 186 -4.63 0.46 -7.61
N GLN A 187 -3.30 0.42 -7.50
CA GLN A 187 -2.43 -0.06 -8.57
C GLN A 187 -2.74 -1.51 -8.95
N LEU A 188 -2.92 -2.41 -7.98
CA LEU A 188 -3.25 -3.82 -8.23
C LEU A 188 -4.68 -4.07 -8.73
N MET A 189 -5.60 -3.13 -8.56
CA MET A 189 -6.99 -3.27 -9.06
C MET A 189 -7.11 -2.93 -10.54
N VAL A 190 -6.23 -2.05 -11.05
CA VAL A 190 -6.27 -1.63 -12.45
C VAL A 190 -5.34 -2.46 -13.35
N ASP A 191 -4.50 -3.30 -12.74
CA ASP A 191 -3.60 -4.20 -13.46
C ASP A 191 -4.34 -5.43 -14.00
N PRO A 192 -3.90 -6.00 -15.14
CA PRO A 192 -4.42 -7.27 -15.62
C PRO A 192 -4.25 -8.37 -14.57
N ASP A 193 -5.31 -9.15 -14.32
CA ASP A 193 -5.30 -10.26 -13.36
C ASP A 193 -4.08 -11.20 -13.46
N PRO A 194 -3.57 -11.57 -14.65
CA PRO A 194 -2.40 -12.43 -14.78
C PRO A 194 -1.13 -11.90 -14.07
N VAL A 195 -0.97 -10.59 -13.94
CA VAL A 195 0.17 -9.98 -13.22
C VAL A 195 -0.24 -9.46 -11.84
N ALA A 196 -1.50 -9.05 -11.67
CA ALA A 196 -2.01 -8.58 -10.39
C ALA A 196 -2.09 -9.69 -9.33
N ALA A 197 -2.54 -10.89 -9.70
CA ALA A 197 -2.76 -11.97 -8.73
C ALA A 197 -1.47 -12.44 -8.03
N PRO A 198 -0.34 -12.71 -8.72
CA PRO A 198 0.91 -13.11 -8.06
C PRO A 198 1.45 -12.02 -7.14
N MET A 199 1.45 -10.76 -7.59
CA MET A 199 1.91 -9.62 -6.77
C MET A 199 1.03 -9.42 -5.53
N ARG A 200 -0.30 -9.53 -5.67
CA ARG A 200 -1.23 -9.46 -4.54
C ARG A 200 -0.93 -10.52 -3.49
N ARG A 201 -0.68 -11.77 -3.90
CA ARG A 201 -0.34 -12.87 -2.97
C ARG A 201 0.97 -12.60 -2.21
N LEU A 202 1.98 -12.04 -2.88
CA LEU A 202 3.25 -11.66 -2.27
C LEU A 202 3.07 -10.52 -1.25
N MET A 203 2.26 -9.52 -1.59
CA MET A 203 2.00 -8.38 -0.71
C MET A 203 1.16 -8.75 0.51
N GLU A 204 0.17 -9.63 0.34
CA GLU A 204 -0.65 -10.23 1.41
C GLU A 204 0.18 -11.06 2.39
N ALA A 205 1.31 -11.62 1.96
CA ALA A 205 2.23 -12.35 2.84
C ALA A 205 2.92 -11.43 3.87
N GLY A 206 2.66 -10.12 3.82
CA GLY A 206 3.12 -9.12 4.78
C GLY A 206 4.38 -8.41 4.34
N GLY A 207 5.07 -7.77 5.27
CA GLY A 207 6.29 -6.99 5.04
C GLY A 207 6.36 -5.78 5.99
N LYS A 208 7.56 -5.37 6.41
CA LYS A 208 7.74 -4.24 7.35
C LYS A 208 7.49 -2.86 6.72
N ARG A 209 7.31 -2.78 5.40
CA ARG A 209 7.09 -1.54 4.62
C ARG A 209 8.07 -0.40 4.96
N LEU A 210 9.34 -0.75 5.23
CA LEU A 210 10.34 0.24 5.66
C LEU A 210 10.67 1.28 4.59
N ARG A 211 10.82 0.86 3.33
CA ARG A 211 11.16 1.76 2.21
C ARG A 211 10.03 2.78 1.94
N PRO A 212 8.74 2.37 1.85
CA PRO A 212 7.62 3.31 1.81
C PRO A 212 7.61 4.28 2.98
N LYS A 213 7.80 3.78 4.20
CA LYS A 213 7.83 4.61 5.40
C LYS A 213 8.93 5.68 5.33
N LEU A 214 10.10 5.35 4.78
CA LEU A 214 11.18 6.30 4.57
C LEU A 214 10.81 7.39 3.55
N VAL A 215 10.17 7.04 2.43
CA VAL A 215 9.64 8.04 1.47
C VAL A 215 8.66 8.99 2.18
N GLN A 216 7.72 8.44 2.94
CA GLN A 216 6.69 9.22 3.63
C GLN A 216 7.27 10.14 4.70
N LEU A 217 8.21 9.66 5.52
CA LEU A 217 8.87 10.50 6.52
C LEU A 217 9.67 11.61 5.86
N THR A 218 10.51 11.29 4.88
CA THR A 218 11.39 12.28 4.26
C THR A 218 10.65 13.31 3.41
N SER A 219 9.48 12.96 2.88
CA SER A 219 8.59 13.90 2.16
C SER A 219 7.89 14.94 3.03
N GLN A 220 8.00 14.88 4.35
CA GLN A 220 7.42 15.89 5.25
C GLN A 220 8.39 17.04 5.57
N ILE A 221 9.67 16.93 5.16
CA ILE A 221 10.73 17.87 5.55
C ILE A 221 10.77 19.11 4.65
N GLY A 222 10.31 18.98 3.40
CA GLY A 222 10.31 20.10 2.46
C GLY A 222 9.01 20.93 2.49
N PRO A 223 9.05 22.17 1.98
CA PRO A 223 7.92 23.10 2.00
C PRO A 223 6.73 22.68 1.14
N ARG A 224 6.90 21.72 0.21
CA ARG A 224 5.85 21.22 -0.70
C ARG A 224 5.36 19.83 -0.33
N HIS A 225 5.21 19.55 0.96
CA HIS A 225 4.67 18.28 1.42
C HIS A 225 3.26 18.01 0.86
N ASP A 226 3.11 16.90 0.15
CA ASP A 226 1.82 16.37 -0.34
C ASP A 226 1.71 14.87 0.03
N PRO A 227 0.84 14.51 0.99
CA PRO A 227 0.67 13.13 1.43
C PRO A 227 0.24 12.15 0.33
N LEU A 228 -0.53 12.61 -0.67
CA LEU A 228 -1.04 11.74 -1.73
C LEU A 228 0.08 11.42 -2.72
N ARG A 229 0.82 12.44 -3.17
CA ARG A 229 1.99 12.23 -4.03
C ARG A 229 3.09 11.44 -3.33
N ALA A 230 3.25 11.62 -2.02
CA ALA A 230 4.15 10.80 -1.21
C ALA A 230 3.73 9.33 -1.18
N ALA A 231 2.42 9.06 -1.10
CA ALA A 231 1.88 7.70 -1.17
C ALA A 231 2.05 7.07 -2.55
N GLU A 232 1.85 7.83 -3.64
CA GLU A 232 2.10 7.38 -5.03
C GLU A 232 3.56 6.95 -5.23
N LEU A 233 4.50 7.82 -4.82
CA LEU A 233 5.92 7.51 -4.91
C LEU A 233 6.31 6.32 -4.02
N ALA A 234 5.82 6.29 -2.78
CA ALA A 234 6.09 5.20 -1.84
C ALA A 234 5.54 3.85 -2.33
N ALA A 235 4.35 3.84 -2.94
CA ALA A 235 3.77 2.66 -3.57
C ALA A 235 4.61 2.20 -4.77
N ALA A 236 5.08 3.12 -5.62
CA ALA A 236 5.95 2.78 -6.74
C ALA A 236 7.27 2.15 -6.27
N VAL A 237 7.88 2.68 -5.19
CA VAL A 237 9.08 2.11 -4.57
C VAL A 237 8.82 0.71 -4.00
N GLU A 238 7.67 0.46 -3.37
CA GLU A 238 7.32 -0.86 -2.85
C GLU A 238 7.02 -1.86 -3.98
N LEU A 239 6.34 -1.45 -5.04
CA LEU A 239 6.11 -2.29 -6.22
C LEU A 239 7.43 -2.69 -6.87
N LEU A 240 8.36 -1.73 -7.01
CA LEU A 240 9.71 -2.00 -7.50
C LEU A 240 10.42 -3.01 -6.60
N HIS A 241 10.40 -2.82 -5.28
CA HIS A 241 11.00 -3.76 -4.34
C HIS A 241 10.40 -5.17 -4.44
N ASN A 242 9.07 -5.29 -4.54
CA ASN A 242 8.45 -6.60 -4.67
C ASN A 242 8.76 -7.24 -6.03
N ALA A 243 8.96 -6.45 -7.09
CA ALA A 243 9.45 -6.96 -8.38
C ALA A 243 10.85 -7.60 -8.23
N THR A 244 11.78 -6.94 -7.51
CA THR A 244 13.11 -7.53 -7.26
C THR A 244 13.00 -8.83 -6.49
N LEU A 245 12.09 -8.94 -5.51
CA LEU A 245 11.90 -10.17 -4.75
C LEU A 245 11.39 -11.34 -5.62
N ILE A 246 10.52 -11.08 -6.58
CA ILE A 246 10.04 -12.10 -7.52
C ILE A 246 11.18 -12.61 -8.42
N HIS A 247 12.03 -11.70 -8.90
CA HIS A 247 13.22 -12.07 -9.66
C HIS A 247 14.25 -12.82 -8.81
N ASP A 248 14.53 -12.34 -7.60
CA ASP A 248 15.45 -13.01 -6.66
C ASP A 248 14.96 -14.43 -6.33
N ASP A 249 13.65 -14.62 -6.08
CA ASP A 249 13.07 -15.93 -5.83
C ASP A 249 13.32 -16.92 -6.97
N TYR A 250 13.30 -16.44 -8.21
CA TYR A 250 13.63 -17.25 -9.38
C TYR A 250 15.13 -17.53 -9.48
N VAL A 251 15.98 -16.51 -9.36
CA VAL A 251 17.46 -16.62 -9.48
C VAL A 251 18.06 -17.49 -8.37
N ASP A 252 17.47 -17.47 -7.18
CA ASP A 252 17.91 -18.25 -6.02
C ASP A 252 17.20 -19.61 -5.92
N GLU A 253 16.33 -19.96 -6.87
CA GLU A 253 15.51 -21.18 -6.87
C GLU A 253 14.71 -21.37 -5.56
N SER A 254 14.26 -20.26 -4.97
CA SER A 254 13.53 -20.26 -3.71
C SER A 254 12.11 -20.79 -3.91
N THR A 255 11.72 -21.77 -3.10
CA THR A 255 10.39 -22.39 -3.18
C THR A 255 9.34 -21.71 -2.32
N TYR A 256 9.75 -21.01 -1.26
CA TYR A 256 8.85 -20.30 -0.34
C TYR A 256 9.38 -18.91 0.03
N ARG A 257 8.47 -17.94 0.17
CA ARG A 257 8.71 -16.61 0.74
C ARG A 257 7.59 -16.24 1.71
N ARG A 258 7.96 -15.81 2.92
CA ARG A 258 7.01 -15.41 3.99
C ARG A 258 5.91 -16.47 4.24
N GLY A 259 6.29 -17.75 4.22
CA GLY A 259 5.37 -18.87 4.45
C GLY A 259 4.43 -19.22 3.30
N ARG A 260 4.58 -18.59 2.12
CA ARG A 260 3.82 -18.89 0.91
C ARG A 260 4.74 -19.37 -0.22
N PRO A 261 4.25 -20.23 -1.15
CA PRO A 261 5.00 -20.57 -2.35
C PRO A 261 5.41 -19.33 -3.15
N THR A 262 6.59 -19.34 -3.75
CA THR A 262 7.04 -18.27 -4.66
C THR A 262 6.31 -18.37 -6.01
N VAL A 263 6.30 -17.28 -6.77
CA VAL A 263 5.71 -17.27 -8.13
C VAL A 263 6.40 -18.32 -9.02
N ALA A 264 7.72 -18.44 -8.90
CA ALA A 264 8.49 -19.42 -9.67
C ALA A 264 8.10 -20.87 -9.31
N ALA A 265 7.87 -21.17 -8.03
CA ALA A 265 7.47 -22.50 -7.58
C ALA A 265 6.02 -22.86 -7.92
N GLU A 266 5.11 -21.88 -7.88
CA GLU A 266 3.67 -22.10 -8.10
C GLU A 266 3.28 -22.03 -9.58
N GLU A 267 3.85 -21.08 -10.34
CA GLU A 267 3.44 -20.78 -11.72
C GLU A 267 4.59 -20.93 -12.74
N GLY A 268 5.80 -21.27 -12.31
CA GLY A 268 6.96 -21.51 -13.17
C GLY A 268 7.86 -20.29 -13.42
N ALA A 269 9.07 -20.57 -13.89
CA ALA A 269 10.13 -19.60 -14.13
C ALA A 269 9.72 -18.47 -15.10
N GLU A 270 9.18 -18.84 -16.27
CA GLU A 270 8.76 -17.87 -17.29
C GLU A 270 7.74 -16.87 -16.75
N ARG A 271 6.84 -17.35 -15.89
CA ARG A 271 5.82 -16.53 -15.25
C ARG A 271 6.42 -15.57 -14.23
N ALA A 272 7.36 -16.04 -13.41
CA ALA A 272 8.05 -15.20 -12.43
C ALA A 272 8.81 -14.05 -13.11
N ILE A 273 9.55 -14.34 -14.19
CA ILE A 273 10.27 -13.34 -14.99
C ILE A 273 9.27 -12.30 -15.53
N ALA A 274 8.20 -12.74 -16.20
CA ALA A 274 7.23 -11.85 -16.83
C ALA A 274 6.51 -10.94 -15.81
N VAL A 275 6.16 -11.46 -14.62
CA VAL A 275 5.54 -10.66 -13.56
C VAL A 275 6.54 -9.65 -12.99
N GLY A 276 7.78 -10.06 -12.72
CA GLY A 276 8.82 -9.15 -12.24
C GLY A 276 9.08 -8.02 -13.25
N ASP A 277 9.22 -8.35 -14.53
CA ASP A 277 9.45 -7.37 -15.61
C ASP A 277 8.29 -6.38 -15.73
N TYR A 278 7.05 -6.86 -15.63
CA TYR A 278 5.87 -6.01 -15.65
C TYR A 278 5.90 -4.97 -14.52
N TYR A 279 6.19 -5.38 -13.29
CA TYR A 279 6.23 -4.44 -12.17
C TYR A 279 7.48 -3.55 -12.15
N PHE A 280 8.59 -4.00 -12.72
CA PHE A 280 9.74 -3.14 -13.01
C PHE A 280 9.33 -1.99 -13.96
N ALA A 281 8.70 -2.33 -15.09
CA ALA A 281 8.25 -1.34 -16.07
C ALA A 281 7.17 -0.42 -15.47
N LYS A 282 6.20 -0.99 -14.74
CA LYS A 282 5.13 -0.24 -14.10
C LYS A 282 5.66 0.72 -13.04
N ALA A 283 6.52 0.26 -12.14
CA ALA A 283 7.10 1.11 -11.11
C ALA A 283 7.91 2.27 -11.74
N THR A 284 8.71 1.98 -12.77
CA THR A 284 9.48 3.01 -13.49
C THR A 284 8.56 4.04 -14.15
N ARG A 285 7.45 3.61 -14.76
CA ARG A 285 6.43 4.52 -15.31
C ARG A 285 5.81 5.40 -14.22
N LEU A 286 5.38 4.81 -13.10
CA LEU A 286 4.79 5.55 -11.98
C LEU A 286 5.78 6.59 -11.42
N ILE A 287 7.06 6.22 -11.28
CA ILE A 287 8.13 7.12 -10.85
C ILE A 287 8.33 8.28 -11.84
N ALA A 288 8.24 8.02 -13.15
CA ALA A 288 8.33 9.07 -14.16
C ALA A 288 7.11 10.01 -14.12
N GLU A 289 5.91 9.48 -13.87
CA GLU A 289 4.65 10.25 -13.76
C GLU A 289 4.63 11.20 -12.55
N ILE A 290 5.46 10.97 -11.53
CA ILE A 290 5.69 11.95 -10.45
C ILE A 290 6.16 13.29 -11.02
N GLY A 291 6.85 13.31 -12.17
CA GLY A 291 7.23 14.53 -12.87
C GLY A 291 8.34 15.35 -12.22
N ILE A 292 9.14 14.73 -11.33
CA ILE A 292 10.29 15.35 -10.68
C ILE A 292 11.56 14.68 -11.17
N ASN A 293 12.31 15.37 -12.03
CA ASN A 293 13.53 14.82 -12.67
C ASN A 293 14.52 14.25 -11.65
N GLY A 294 14.72 14.92 -10.51
CA GLY A 294 15.60 14.44 -9.44
C GLY A 294 15.17 13.08 -8.87
N VAL A 295 13.85 12.85 -8.71
CA VAL A 295 13.29 11.58 -8.25
C VAL A 295 13.51 10.50 -9.30
N THR A 296 13.18 10.80 -10.57
CA THR A 296 13.37 9.86 -11.68
C THR A 296 14.83 9.44 -11.84
N SER A 297 15.77 10.39 -11.85
CA SER A 297 17.20 10.10 -11.95
C SER A 297 17.71 9.30 -10.74
N THR A 298 17.31 9.67 -9.52
CA THR A 298 17.72 8.96 -8.29
C THR A 298 17.23 7.51 -8.30
N MET A 299 15.99 7.27 -8.72
CA MET A 299 15.41 5.93 -8.79
C MET A 299 16.02 5.10 -9.92
N ALA A 300 16.27 5.70 -11.08
CA ALA A 300 16.94 5.02 -12.19
C ALA A 300 18.35 4.56 -11.82
N GLN A 301 19.13 5.41 -11.11
CA GLN A 301 20.44 5.04 -10.59
C GLN A 301 20.37 3.89 -9.58
N ALA A 302 19.36 3.86 -8.71
CA ALA A 302 19.17 2.76 -7.77
C ALA A 302 18.80 1.46 -8.49
N ILE A 303 17.94 1.51 -9.52
CA ILE A 303 17.62 0.36 -10.38
C ILE A 303 18.87 -0.18 -11.06
N GLU A 304 19.68 0.70 -11.65
CA GLU A 304 20.96 0.33 -12.29
C GLU A 304 21.90 -0.36 -11.29
N ALA A 305 22.04 0.20 -10.09
CA ALA A 305 22.86 -0.37 -9.03
C ALA A 305 22.34 -1.75 -8.56
N ILE A 306 21.03 -1.93 -8.42
CA ILE A 306 20.41 -3.23 -8.08
C ILE A 306 20.76 -4.26 -9.16
N CYS A 307 20.49 -3.96 -10.43
CA CYS A 307 20.74 -4.90 -11.52
C CYS A 307 22.23 -5.25 -11.66
N ALA A 308 23.12 -4.26 -11.56
CA ALA A 308 24.57 -4.51 -11.59
C ALA A 308 25.02 -5.40 -10.43
N SER A 309 24.52 -5.14 -9.21
CA SER A 309 24.86 -5.94 -8.04
C SER A 309 24.33 -7.37 -8.08
N GLN A 310 23.18 -7.62 -8.71
CA GLN A 310 22.68 -8.98 -8.91
C GLN A 310 23.59 -9.78 -9.84
N ILE A 311 24.17 -9.14 -10.87
CA ILE A 311 25.16 -9.78 -11.74
C ILE A 311 26.44 -10.11 -10.96
N ASP A 312 26.94 -9.16 -10.17
CA ASP A 312 28.11 -9.34 -9.31
C ASP A 312 27.89 -10.47 -8.29
N ASP A 313 26.73 -10.52 -7.64
CA ASP A 313 26.33 -11.54 -6.66
C ASP A 313 26.41 -12.95 -7.25
N VAL A 314 25.84 -13.15 -8.45
CA VAL A 314 25.91 -14.43 -9.18
C VAL A 314 27.35 -14.79 -9.55
N ALA A 315 28.15 -13.83 -10.01
CA ALA A 315 29.56 -14.07 -10.38
C ALA A 315 30.42 -14.47 -9.14
N LEU A 316 30.10 -13.91 -7.98
CA LEU A 316 30.82 -14.15 -6.73
C LEU A 316 30.49 -15.49 -6.07
N ARG A 317 29.42 -16.19 -6.48
CA ARG A 317 29.11 -17.57 -5.99
C ARG A 317 30.28 -18.55 -6.18
N GLY A 318 31.15 -18.32 -7.19
CA GLY A 318 32.36 -19.11 -7.43
C GLY A 318 33.50 -18.84 -6.45
N ALA A 319 33.52 -17.67 -5.79
CA ALA A 319 34.53 -17.26 -4.81
C ALA A 319 34.05 -17.44 -3.36
N PHE A 320 32.95 -18.15 -3.15
CA PHE A 320 32.31 -18.35 -1.85
C PHE A 320 33.28 -18.88 -0.77
N PRO A 321 33.34 -18.27 0.46
CA PRO A 321 32.42 -17.27 1.02
C PRO A 321 32.68 -15.81 0.62
N GLY A 322 33.72 -15.52 -0.17
CA GLY A 322 34.11 -14.17 -0.57
C GLY A 322 34.92 -13.42 0.50
N ASP A 323 34.98 -12.10 0.33
CA ASP A 323 35.65 -11.16 1.23
C ASP A 323 34.72 -9.99 1.60
N HIS A 324 35.13 -9.21 2.61
CA HIS A 324 34.37 -8.09 3.14
C HIS A 324 34.04 -7.02 2.08
N ASP A 325 35.01 -6.67 1.21
CA ASP A 325 34.83 -5.66 0.17
C ASP A 325 33.81 -6.09 -0.89
N SER A 326 33.87 -7.37 -1.28
CA SER A 326 32.93 -7.98 -2.23
C SER A 326 31.52 -8.02 -1.66
N TYR A 327 31.39 -8.41 -0.38
CA TYR A 327 30.11 -8.37 0.34
C TYR A 327 29.52 -6.96 0.39
N LEU A 328 30.30 -5.96 0.83
CA LEU A 328 29.82 -4.59 0.92
C LEU A 328 29.39 -4.02 -0.42
N ARG A 329 30.08 -4.36 -1.51
CA ARG A 329 29.72 -3.94 -2.87
C ARG A 329 28.36 -4.48 -3.29
N VAL A 330 28.13 -5.78 -3.08
CA VAL A 330 26.84 -6.42 -3.39
C VAL A 330 25.73 -5.82 -2.54
N VAL A 331 25.91 -5.70 -1.23
CA VAL A 331 24.88 -5.18 -0.32
C VAL A 331 24.53 -3.71 -0.62
N ARG A 332 25.53 -2.89 -0.95
CA ARG A 332 25.31 -1.48 -1.31
C ARG A 332 24.43 -1.35 -2.54
N GLY A 333 24.64 -2.16 -3.58
CA GLY A 333 23.80 -2.16 -4.78
C GLY A 333 22.44 -2.84 -4.57
N LYS A 334 22.42 -4.06 -4.04
CA LYS A 334 21.23 -4.93 -3.98
C LYS A 334 20.21 -4.42 -2.97
N THR A 335 20.69 -3.93 -1.83
CA THR A 335 19.82 -3.54 -0.72
C THR A 335 19.87 -2.04 -0.45
N ALA A 336 21.04 -1.46 -0.25
CA ALA A 336 21.17 -0.09 0.25
C ALA A 336 20.77 0.99 -0.76
N ALA A 337 21.02 0.77 -2.06
CA ALA A 337 20.71 1.73 -3.12
C ALA A 337 19.23 2.15 -3.10
N LEU A 338 18.31 1.21 -2.87
CA LEU A 338 16.88 1.54 -2.81
C LEU A 338 16.47 2.22 -1.50
N PHE A 339 17.17 1.96 -0.39
CA PHE A 339 16.97 2.74 0.85
C PHE A 339 17.44 4.19 0.67
N ALA A 340 18.63 4.39 0.10
CA ALA A 340 19.17 5.70 -0.21
C ALA A 340 18.24 6.49 -1.16
N ALA A 341 17.77 5.83 -2.22
CA ALA A 341 16.82 6.42 -3.16
C ALA A 341 15.47 6.74 -2.51
N ALA A 342 14.92 5.87 -1.67
CA ALA A 342 13.68 6.13 -0.95
C ALA A 342 13.76 7.40 -0.09
N CYS A 343 14.84 7.54 0.70
CA CYS A 343 15.07 8.72 1.54
C CYS A 343 15.27 9.99 0.70
N ALA A 344 16.12 9.93 -0.32
CA ALA A 344 16.40 11.09 -1.18
C ALA A 344 15.17 11.52 -1.96
N SER A 345 14.38 10.58 -2.49
CA SER A 345 13.22 10.89 -3.33
C SER A 345 12.05 11.47 -2.56
N GLY A 346 11.83 11.07 -1.30
CA GLY A 346 10.84 11.76 -0.46
C GLY A 346 11.25 13.21 -0.19
N ALA A 347 12.51 13.45 0.15
CA ALA A 347 13.03 14.80 0.35
C ALA A 347 12.93 15.66 -0.93
N LEU A 348 13.30 15.10 -2.08
CA LEU A 348 13.16 15.76 -3.39
C LEU A 348 11.71 16.07 -3.74
N LEU A 349 10.77 15.16 -3.44
CA LEU A 349 9.35 15.33 -3.70
C LEU A 349 8.77 16.55 -2.99
N SER A 350 9.26 16.84 -1.78
CA SER A 350 8.83 17.96 -0.95
C SER A 350 9.64 19.25 -1.16
N GLU A 351 10.63 19.22 -2.06
CA GLU A 351 11.56 20.33 -2.32
C GLU A 351 12.41 20.71 -1.11
N ALA A 352 12.83 19.72 -0.33
CA ALA A 352 13.80 19.93 0.74
C ALA A 352 15.14 20.48 0.18
N PRO A 353 15.91 21.25 0.98
CA PRO A 353 17.23 21.74 0.58
C PRO A 353 18.17 20.63 0.11
N SER A 354 19.05 20.92 -0.86
CA SER A 354 19.95 19.92 -1.45
C SER A 354 20.86 19.24 -0.43
N GLU A 355 21.30 19.98 0.59
CA GLU A 355 22.07 19.45 1.73
C GLU A 355 21.30 18.43 2.55
N VAL A 356 19.99 18.66 2.77
CA VAL A 356 19.07 17.73 3.44
C VAL A 356 18.87 16.48 2.59
N VAL A 357 18.62 16.63 1.29
CA VAL A 357 18.46 15.51 0.36
C VAL A 357 19.69 14.59 0.38
N GLU A 358 20.88 15.19 0.37
CA GLU A 358 22.15 14.47 0.31
C GLU A 358 22.51 13.83 1.66
N ALA A 359 22.24 14.47 2.79
CA ALA A 359 22.32 13.85 4.12
C ALA A 359 21.37 12.64 4.25
N LEU A 360 20.13 12.77 3.76
CA LEU A 360 19.14 11.68 3.77
C LEU A 360 19.50 10.53 2.83
N ARG A 361 20.16 10.83 1.70
CA ARG A 361 20.73 9.80 0.79
C ARG A 361 21.78 8.96 1.52
N ARG A 362 22.74 9.60 2.18
CA ARG A 362 23.80 8.90 2.95
C ARG A 362 23.24 8.17 4.16
N TYR A 363 22.28 8.76 4.86
CA TYR A 363 21.54 8.09 5.93
C TYR A 363 20.87 6.80 5.41
N GLY A 364 20.17 6.85 4.28
CA GLY A 364 19.51 5.70 3.68
C GLY A 364 20.49 4.61 3.22
N ASP A 365 21.63 4.99 2.63
CA ASP A 365 22.69 4.05 2.24
C ASP A 365 23.24 3.29 3.45
N LEU A 366 23.68 4.01 4.49
CA LEU A 366 24.23 3.41 5.71
C LEU A 366 23.19 2.53 6.43
N LEU A 367 21.96 3.00 6.53
CA LEU A 367 20.85 2.25 7.11
C LEU A 367 20.56 0.96 6.32
N GLY A 368 20.59 1.03 4.99
CA GLY A 368 20.34 -0.12 4.12
C GLY A 368 21.40 -1.20 4.26
N VAL A 369 22.67 -0.82 4.40
CA VAL A 369 23.77 -1.77 4.68
C VAL A 369 23.60 -2.40 6.05
N ALA A 370 23.36 -1.60 7.10
CA ALA A 370 23.15 -2.09 8.46
C ALA A 370 21.93 -3.04 8.54
N PHE A 371 20.86 -2.71 7.82
CA PHE A 371 19.66 -3.54 7.75
C PHE A 371 19.92 -4.92 7.13
N GLN A 372 20.76 -4.99 6.08
CA GLN A 372 21.14 -6.26 5.47
C GLN A 372 22.04 -7.08 6.39
N MET A 373 23.03 -6.46 7.04
CA MET A 373 23.88 -7.15 8.03
C MET A 373 23.05 -7.79 9.14
N ALA A 374 22.04 -7.08 9.64
CA ALA A 374 21.11 -7.62 10.63
C ALA A 374 20.19 -8.72 10.05
N ASP A 375 19.84 -8.69 8.76
CA ASP A 375 19.09 -9.74 8.09
C ASP A 375 19.92 -11.03 7.96
N ASP A 376 21.19 -10.91 7.57
CA ASP A 376 22.10 -12.05 7.41
C ASP A 376 22.34 -12.80 8.73
N MET A 377 22.34 -12.09 9.87
CA MET A 377 22.45 -12.71 11.20
C MET A 377 21.24 -13.60 11.53
N VAL A 378 20.06 -13.31 10.95
CA VAL A 378 18.83 -14.09 11.20
C VAL A 378 18.92 -15.49 10.60
N ASP A 379 19.69 -15.70 9.52
CA ASP A 379 19.88 -17.02 8.90
C ASP A 379 20.61 -18.02 9.82
N PHE A 380 21.34 -17.51 10.83
CA PHE A 380 22.05 -18.30 11.85
C PHE A 380 21.27 -18.43 13.15
N SER A 381 20.09 -17.82 13.27
CA SER A 381 19.27 -17.90 14.47
C SER A 381 18.16 -18.95 14.34
N PRO A 382 18.08 -19.93 15.27
CA PRO A 382 16.99 -20.90 15.31
C PRO A 382 15.61 -20.28 15.56
N SER A 383 15.55 -19.06 16.09
CA SER A 383 14.29 -18.36 16.43
C SER A 383 13.60 -17.71 15.23
N SER A 384 14.21 -17.73 14.05
CA SER A 384 13.74 -17.01 12.87
C SER A 384 12.54 -17.64 12.14
N GLY A 385 12.23 -18.91 12.43
CA GLY A 385 11.18 -19.66 11.73
C GLY A 385 11.50 -20.02 10.27
N LYS A 386 12.70 -19.69 9.77
CA LYS A 386 13.23 -20.14 8.47
C LYS A 386 14.07 -21.41 8.64
N PRO A 387 14.23 -22.23 7.58
CA PRO A 387 15.26 -23.27 7.57
C PRO A 387 16.63 -22.63 7.74
N VAL A 388 17.31 -22.95 8.84
CA VAL A 388 18.63 -22.40 9.18
C VAL A 388 19.65 -22.78 8.09
N GLY A 389 20.44 -21.82 7.63
CA GLY A 389 21.52 -22.03 6.65
C GLY A 389 21.03 -22.17 5.21
N LEU A 390 19.94 -21.48 4.84
CA LEU A 390 19.49 -21.45 3.44
C LEU A 390 20.52 -20.73 2.55
N ASP A 391 21.05 -19.62 3.04
CA ASP A 391 22.03 -18.80 2.32
C ASP A 391 23.32 -19.61 2.06
N ILE A 392 23.71 -20.45 3.02
CA ILE A 392 24.84 -21.38 2.87
C ILE A 392 24.61 -22.35 1.71
N ARG A 393 23.41 -22.95 1.61
CA ARG A 393 23.08 -23.90 0.54
C ARG A 393 23.10 -23.24 -0.84
N GLN A 394 22.61 -22.00 -0.90
CA GLN A 394 22.54 -21.21 -2.13
C GLN A 394 23.89 -20.51 -2.45
N ARG A 395 24.90 -20.66 -1.58
CA ARG A 395 26.22 -20.00 -1.68
C ARG A 395 26.10 -18.48 -1.80
N VAL A 396 25.12 -17.91 -1.11
CA VAL A 396 24.91 -16.46 -0.99
C VAL A 396 25.94 -15.92 0.00
N LEU A 397 26.63 -14.83 -0.39
CA LEU A 397 27.63 -14.20 0.47
C LEU A 397 26.95 -13.62 1.71
N SER A 398 27.47 -13.94 2.89
CA SER A 398 27.01 -13.36 4.14
C SER A 398 28.18 -13.04 5.06
N LEU A 399 28.12 -11.88 5.71
CA LEU A 399 29.21 -11.40 6.55
C LEU A 399 29.53 -12.34 7.74
N PRO A 400 28.54 -13.00 8.38
CA PRO A 400 28.83 -14.01 9.40
C PRO A 400 29.73 -15.15 8.88
N LEU A 401 29.52 -15.62 7.63
CA LEU A 401 30.35 -16.67 7.04
C LEU A 401 31.75 -16.18 6.72
N ILE A 402 31.88 -14.97 6.19
CA ILE A 402 33.17 -14.36 5.88
C ILE A 402 34.00 -14.24 7.16
N TYR A 403 33.42 -13.69 8.23
CA TYR A 403 34.12 -13.55 9.51
C TYR A 403 34.43 -14.89 10.18
N ALA A 404 33.55 -15.88 10.09
CA ALA A 404 33.86 -17.23 10.57
C ALA A 404 34.97 -17.89 9.73
N ALA A 405 35.01 -17.65 8.42
CA ALA A 405 36.06 -18.14 7.54
C ALA A 405 37.40 -17.44 7.80
N GLU A 406 37.43 -16.20 8.27
CA GLU A 406 38.65 -15.48 8.69
C GLU A 406 39.13 -15.84 10.10
N ASP A 407 38.27 -16.46 10.90
CA ASP A 407 38.55 -16.79 12.29
C ASP A 407 39.76 -17.72 12.45
N ARG A 408 40.57 -17.48 13.48
CA ARG A 408 41.81 -18.25 13.73
C ARG A 408 41.55 -19.68 14.16
N GLU A 409 40.48 -19.93 14.92
CA GLU A 409 40.17 -21.23 15.50
C GLU A 409 39.30 -22.04 14.55
N VAL A 410 38.21 -21.47 14.04
CA VAL A 410 37.23 -22.19 13.23
C VAL A 410 37.44 -22.05 11.72
N GLY A 411 38.16 -21.02 11.25
CA GLY A 411 38.18 -20.64 9.84
C GLY A 411 38.76 -21.69 8.89
N THR A 412 39.71 -22.51 9.34
CA THR A 412 40.24 -23.62 8.52
C THR A 412 39.17 -24.69 8.27
N GLU A 413 38.36 -25.02 9.28
CA GLU A 413 37.28 -25.99 9.15
C GLU A 413 36.14 -25.42 8.29
N VAL A 414 35.75 -24.16 8.53
CA VAL A 414 34.73 -23.46 7.74
C VAL A 414 35.11 -23.47 6.25
N ARG A 415 36.30 -22.97 5.89
CA ARG A 415 36.74 -22.95 4.47
C ARG A 415 36.75 -24.34 3.84
N ARG A 416 37.18 -25.37 4.59
CA ARG A 416 37.17 -26.76 4.10
C ARG A 416 35.74 -27.22 3.80
N LEU A 417 34.78 -26.96 4.68
CA LEU A 417 33.37 -27.34 4.49
C LEU A 417 32.75 -26.60 3.30
N LEU A 418 32.98 -25.28 3.19
CA LEU A 418 32.42 -24.45 2.11
C LEU A 418 32.97 -24.82 0.72
N SER A 419 34.21 -25.35 0.65
CA SER A 419 34.79 -25.83 -0.61
C SER A 419 34.17 -27.14 -1.13
N GLY A 420 33.47 -27.88 -0.27
CA GLY A 420 32.88 -29.18 -0.58
C GLY A 420 31.41 -29.14 -1.00
N ALA A 421 30.77 -30.32 -1.01
CA ALA A 421 29.32 -30.45 -1.15
C ALA A 421 28.64 -30.02 0.15
N LEU A 422 27.60 -29.18 0.06
CA LEU A 422 26.88 -28.63 1.20
C LEU A 422 25.56 -29.37 1.42
N GLY A 423 25.62 -30.52 2.11
CA GLY A 423 24.46 -31.23 2.60
C GLY A 423 23.99 -30.74 3.98
N ASP A 424 22.91 -31.32 4.50
CA ASP A 424 22.34 -30.92 5.80
C ASP A 424 23.36 -30.98 6.95
N LYS A 425 24.27 -31.97 6.93
CA LYS A 425 25.29 -32.15 7.95
C LYS A 425 26.37 -31.08 7.87
N GLU A 426 26.86 -30.79 6.67
CA GLU A 426 27.88 -29.76 6.45
C GLU A 426 27.34 -28.37 6.77
N VAL A 427 26.11 -28.07 6.34
CA VAL A 427 25.42 -26.80 6.65
C VAL A 427 25.24 -26.66 8.16
N GLY A 428 24.74 -27.70 8.84
CA GLY A 428 24.59 -27.69 10.30
C GLY A 428 25.92 -27.44 11.02
N ARG A 429 27.00 -28.08 10.56
CA ARG A 429 28.34 -27.87 11.13
C ARG A 429 28.86 -26.45 10.90
N VAL A 430 28.64 -25.87 9.72
CA VAL A 430 29.03 -24.47 9.44
C VAL A 430 28.27 -23.52 10.38
N VAL A 431 26.96 -23.73 10.56
CA VAL A 431 26.16 -22.92 11.48
C VAL A 431 26.69 -23.01 12.92
N GLU A 432 27.02 -24.20 13.41
CA GLU A 432 27.66 -24.39 14.73
C GLU A 432 28.99 -23.61 14.85
N LEU A 433 29.83 -23.64 13.82
CA LEU A 433 31.11 -22.92 13.81
C LEU A 433 30.91 -21.40 13.80
N VAL A 434 29.96 -20.89 13.00
CA VAL A 434 29.63 -19.45 12.98
C VAL A 434 29.13 -19.01 14.35
N THR A 435 28.17 -19.74 14.92
CA THR A 435 27.52 -19.42 16.21
C THR A 435 28.43 -19.57 17.41
N SER A 436 29.46 -20.42 17.34
CA SER A 436 30.47 -20.57 18.40
C SER A 436 31.67 -19.61 18.29
N SER A 437 31.77 -18.88 17.18
CA SER A 437 32.83 -17.89 16.94
C SER A 437 32.39 -16.46 17.30
N GLU A 438 33.31 -15.50 17.20
CA GLU A 438 32.97 -14.07 17.34
C GLU A 438 32.29 -13.46 16.10
N ALA A 439 32.05 -14.25 15.05
CA ALA A 439 31.54 -13.73 13.77
C ALA A 439 30.23 -12.93 13.92
N LEU A 440 29.21 -13.51 14.57
CA LEU A 440 27.93 -12.82 14.78
C LEU A 440 28.07 -11.54 15.60
N ARG A 441 28.94 -11.56 16.63
CA ARG A 441 29.24 -10.38 17.45
C ARG A 441 29.87 -9.28 16.60
N ARG A 442 30.86 -9.62 15.77
CA ARG A 442 31.53 -8.68 14.84
C ARG A 442 30.55 -8.04 13.87
N VAL A 443 29.66 -8.83 13.25
CA VAL A 443 28.62 -8.31 12.35
C VAL A 443 27.68 -7.36 13.09
N GLY A 444 27.24 -7.73 14.30
CA GLY A 444 26.36 -6.88 15.12
C GLY A 444 27.02 -5.57 15.56
N ASP A 445 28.31 -5.58 15.89
CA ASP A 445 29.08 -4.37 16.22
C ASP A 445 29.21 -3.44 14.99
N GLU A 446 29.48 -4.00 13.81
CA GLU A 446 29.60 -3.24 12.56
C GLU A 446 28.26 -2.63 12.12
N ALA A 447 27.18 -3.41 12.18
CA ALA A 447 25.83 -2.92 11.88
C ALA A 447 25.44 -1.74 12.80
N ARG A 448 25.75 -1.83 14.11
CA ARG A 448 25.56 -0.72 15.06
C ARG A 448 26.41 0.50 14.70
N GLY A 449 27.67 0.29 14.34
CA GLY A 449 28.56 1.37 13.88
C GLY A 449 28.06 2.10 12.64
N LEU A 450 27.44 1.38 11.69
CA LEU A 450 26.78 1.95 10.52
C LEU A 450 25.53 2.74 10.87
N VAL A 451 24.72 2.26 11.82
CA VAL A 451 23.58 3.02 12.35
C VAL A 451 24.06 4.33 12.98
N ASP A 452 25.09 4.29 13.83
CA ASP A 452 25.66 5.50 14.42
C ASP A 452 26.20 6.48 13.36
N ALA A 453 26.81 5.96 12.28
CA ALA A 453 27.21 6.76 11.15
C ALA A 453 26.01 7.40 10.43
N ALA A 454 24.93 6.65 10.21
CA ALA A 454 23.70 7.16 9.62
C ALA A 454 23.10 8.28 10.48
N LEU A 455 23.09 8.13 11.80
CA LEU A 455 22.57 9.15 12.71
C LEU A 455 23.39 10.45 12.66
N ARG A 456 24.73 10.37 12.51
CA ARG A 456 25.58 11.55 12.36
C ARG A 456 25.27 12.34 11.09
N GLU A 457 24.87 11.68 10.00
CA GLU A 457 24.43 12.39 8.79
C GLU A 457 23.23 13.31 9.06
N LEU A 458 22.30 12.84 9.91
CA LEU A 458 21.12 13.61 10.31
C LEU A 458 21.45 14.76 11.27
N GLU A 459 22.61 14.74 11.95
CA GLU A 459 22.98 15.79 12.90
C GLU A 459 23.19 17.15 12.24
N SER A 460 23.71 17.12 11.02
CA SER A 460 24.15 18.27 10.24
C SER A 460 23.03 19.05 9.55
N VAL A 461 21.79 18.57 9.61
CA VAL A 461 20.66 19.13 8.82
C VAL A 461 19.40 19.33 9.65
N GLU A 462 18.63 20.37 9.32
CA GLU A 462 17.29 20.58 9.88
C GLU A 462 16.29 19.60 9.25
N LEU A 463 15.46 18.98 10.08
CA LEU A 463 14.56 17.87 9.69
C LEU A 463 13.12 18.08 10.17
N ASP A 464 12.72 19.33 10.43
CA ASP A 464 11.35 19.72 10.79
C ASP A 464 10.71 18.85 11.90
N GLY A 465 11.49 18.51 12.92
CA GLY A 465 11.03 17.71 14.06
C GLY A 465 10.95 16.20 13.82
N LEU A 466 11.32 15.69 12.64
CA LEU A 466 11.31 14.25 12.32
C LEU A 466 12.54 13.48 12.76
N ARG A 467 13.58 14.18 13.24
CA ARG A 467 14.83 13.56 13.70
C ARG A 467 14.61 12.43 14.71
N PRO A 468 13.79 12.56 15.77
CA PRO A 468 13.57 11.47 16.73
C PRO A 468 12.95 10.22 16.07
N THR A 469 12.05 10.40 15.10
CA THR A 469 11.40 9.31 14.37
C THR A 469 12.37 8.57 13.48
N LEU A 470 13.23 9.28 12.73
CA LEU A 470 14.28 8.67 11.91
C LEU A 470 15.31 7.94 12.77
N VAL A 471 15.73 8.55 13.90
CA VAL A 471 16.63 7.90 14.88
C VAL A 471 16.03 6.60 15.41
N SER A 472 14.76 6.63 15.82
CA SER A 472 14.07 5.45 16.33
C SER A 472 13.96 4.35 15.27
N LEU A 473 13.67 4.73 14.01
CA LEU A 473 13.57 3.80 12.90
C LEU A 473 14.92 3.13 12.64
N ALA A 474 16.01 3.90 12.57
CA ALA A 474 17.35 3.37 12.32
C ALA A 474 17.79 2.36 13.38
N ARG A 475 17.53 2.64 14.66
CA ARG A 475 17.83 1.71 15.76
C ARG A 475 17.00 0.42 15.67
N SER A 476 15.69 0.56 15.42
CA SER A 476 14.79 -0.60 15.27
C SER A 476 15.11 -1.48 14.06
N ALA A 477 15.84 -0.96 13.06
CA ALA A 477 16.17 -1.70 11.85
C ALA A 477 17.18 -2.83 12.11
N VAL A 478 18.07 -2.63 13.11
CA VAL A 478 19.11 -3.59 13.53
C VAL A 478 18.71 -4.39 14.77
N ASP A 479 17.84 -3.86 15.63
CA ASP A 479 17.32 -4.57 16.81
C ASP A 479 16.25 -5.60 16.41
N ARG A 480 16.68 -6.79 15.96
CA ARG A 480 15.79 -7.88 15.52
C ARG A 480 15.51 -8.95 16.59
N GLU A 481 15.84 -8.69 17.86
CA GLU A 481 15.61 -9.60 18.99
C GLU A 481 14.24 -9.43 19.70
N SER A 482 13.17 -9.01 19.02
CA SER A 482 11.85 -8.87 19.64
C SER A 482 10.69 -9.33 18.77
#